data_AF-A0A3D1KJD3-F1
#
_entry.id   AF-A0A3D1KJD3-F1
#
_cell.length_a   1.000
_cell.length_b   1.000
_cell.length_c   1.000
_cell.angle_alpha   90.00
_cell.angle_beta   90.00
_cell.angle_gamma   90.00
#
_symmetry.space_group_name_H-M   'P 1'
#
loop_
_entity.id
_entity.type
_entity.pdbx_description
1 polymer ?
#
loop_
_entity_poly.entity_id
_entity_poly.type
_entity_poly.pdbx_seq_one_letter_code
_entity_poly.pdbx_strand_id
1 'polypeptide(L)'
;MVTKNLELHQRLITLSAMRPDELLDFFHSDLTGIPAKKIIGNLKMAMMFLDLPSRDALKQSILGNLAPTNQDPELVAYLKRPTAEELASEIPLHTALTKEEEDEVKNHDVGGASGMPGHHFEEKLQAAWRMLTPEIKTRFERESLEAERFNSIILTYLKDIRDRLETTQRLVAKTELGGMNFPRDLVDKILSVLDEWPPKKILSSALAVPTSAVSVKKVGSVNITRINELKGENDYPPKVSEPSGRNNTRSRPAPTARAGKFTDIAYPANTGDQSTHHLTGPIEEFSMLTVEDFRRAPQHEDFVRKVLDKLNLLAAEDYNQKMAAIDAWHRSALYKLYIDIGQKSLGQGLNVADYLHNSPASSLTEEEFYAITELNQKMRF
;
A
#
# COMPACT_ATOMS: atom_id res chain seq x y z
N MET A 1 -34.49 -34.88 1.96
CA MET A 1 -34.50 -33.45 2.37
C MET A 1 -33.12 -32.93 2.71
N VAL A 2 -32.28 -33.67 3.46
CA VAL A 2 -30.92 -33.21 3.86
C VAL A 2 -29.99 -32.88 2.67
N THR A 3 -29.98 -33.69 1.61
CA THR A 3 -29.08 -33.48 0.45
C THR A 3 -29.41 -32.21 -0.35
N LYS A 4 -30.70 -31.86 -0.50
CA LYS A 4 -31.13 -30.64 -1.20
C LYS A 4 -30.70 -29.37 -0.47
N ASN A 5 -30.70 -29.38 0.87
CA ASN A 5 -30.32 -28.20 1.66
C ASN A 5 -28.80 -27.93 1.55
N LEU A 6 -27.99 -29.00 1.47
CA LEU A 6 -26.55 -28.88 1.25
C LEU A 6 -26.22 -28.28 -0.13
N GLU A 7 -26.92 -28.73 -1.18
CA GLU A 7 -26.73 -28.21 -2.54
C GLU A 7 -27.10 -26.72 -2.64
N LEU A 8 -28.20 -26.30 -2.01
CA LEU A 8 -28.60 -24.89 -1.94
C LEU A 8 -27.58 -24.04 -1.19
N HIS A 9 -26.99 -24.56 -0.12
CA HIS A 9 -25.93 -23.87 0.62
C HIS A 9 -24.67 -23.69 -0.23
N GLN A 10 -24.27 -24.68 -1.03
CA GLN A 10 -23.14 -24.57 -1.94
C GLN A 10 -23.42 -23.55 -3.05
N ARG A 11 -24.62 -23.59 -3.63
CA ARG A 11 -25.06 -22.61 -4.63
C ARG A 11 -25.08 -21.18 -4.08
N LEU A 12 -25.47 -21.01 -2.81
CA LEU A 12 -25.46 -19.70 -2.14
C LEU A 12 -24.05 -19.10 -2.05
N ILE A 13 -23.03 -19.91 -1.79
CA ILE A 13 -21.63 -19.47 -1.69
C ILE A 13 -21.10 -19.01 -3.06
N THR A 14 -21.58 -19.62 -4.14
CA THR A 14 -21.17 -19.30 -5.51
C THR A 14 -22.03 -18.23 -6.19
N LEU A 15 -22.92 -17.54 -5.46
CA LEU A 15 -23.84 -16.54 -6.03
C LEU A 15 -23.13 -15.44 -6.84
N SER A 16 -21.94 -15.01 -6.40
CA SER A 16 -21.18 -13.96 -7.08
C SER A 16 -20.58 -14.39 -8.43
N ALA A 17 -20.51 -15.69 -8.69
CA ALA A 17 -20.00 -16.25 -9.95
C ALA A 17 -21.14 -16.69 -10.89
N MET A 18 -22.39 -16.66 -10.45
CA MET A 18 -23.53 -17.07 -11.26
C MET A 18 -23.86 -16.05 -12.33
N ARG A 19 -24.34 -16.54 -13.48
CA ARG A 19 -24.90 -15.67 -14.51
C ARG A 19 -26.26 -15.12 -14.06
N PRO A 20 -26.72 -13.97 -14.59
CA PRO A 20 -27.98 -13.35 -14.14
C PRO A 20 -29.20 -14.27 -14.25
N ASP A 21 -29.27 -15.12 -15.28
CA ASP A 21 -30.30 -16.15 -15.48
C ASP A 21 -30.27 -17.21 -14.37
N GLU A 22 -29.09 -17.73 -14.04
CA GLU A 22 -28.90 -18.73 -12.98
C GLU A 22 -29.24 -18.18 -11.59
N LEU A 23 -28.99 -16.89 -11.39
CA LEU A 23 -29.32 -16.17 -10.16
C LEU A 23 -30.84 -16.08 -10.00
N LEU A 24 -31.58 -15.73 -11.05
CA LEU A 24 -33.05 -15.73 -11.00
C LEU A 24 -33.60 -17.13 -10.74
N ASP A 25 -33.06 -18.16 -11.38
CA ASP A 25 -33.42 -19.57 -11.14
C ASP A 25 -33.15 -20.01 -9.70
N PHE A 26 -32.10 -19.48 -9.07
CA PHE A 26 -31.81 -19.74 -7.66
C PHE A 26 -32.93 -19.18 -6.75
N PHE A 27 -33.44 -17.97 -7.01
CA PHE A 27 -34.51 -17.37 -6.19
C PHE A 27 -35.91 -17.95 -6.45
N HIS A 28 -36.10 -18.68 -7.54
CA HIS A 28 -37.27 -19.54 -7.77
C HIS A 28 -37.23 -20.84 -6.95
N SER A 29 -36.05 -21.29 -6.52
CA SER A 29 -35.89 -22.52 -5.75
C SER A 29 -36.44 -22.33 -4.32
N ASP A 30 -36.81 -23.42 -3.66
CA ASP A 30 -37.25 -23.36 -2.26
C ASP A 30 -36.05 -23.03 -1.35
N LEU A 31 -36.03 -21.81 -0.80
CA LEU A 31 -34.97 -21.32 0.09
C LEU A 31 -35.33 -21.55 1.57
N THR A 32 -36.38 -22.32 1.87
CA THR A 32 -36.77 -22.61 3.25
C THR A 32 -35.62 -23.30 4.00
N GLY A 33 -35.26 -22.72 5.15
CA GLY A 33 -34.15 -23.20 5.98
C GLY A 33 -32.82 -22.46 5.79
N ILE A 34 -32.72 -21.51 4.86
CA ILE A 34 -31.57 -20.59 4.79
C ILE A 34 -31.96 -19.27 5.47
N PRO A 35 -31.19 -18.79 6.47
CA PRO A 35 -31.47 -17.51 7.10
C PRO A 35 -31.40 -16.34 6.10
N ALA A 36 -32.40 -15.46 6.10
CA ALA A 36 -32.50 -14.30 5.19
C ALA A 36 -31.23 -13.44 5.19
N LYS A 37 -30.64 -13.20 6.37
CA LYS A 37 -29.36 -12.48 6.53
C LYS A 37 -28.23 -13.08 5.70
N LYS A 38 -28.14 -14.42 5.63
CA LYS A 38 -27.11 -15.11 4.86
C LYS A 38 -27.35 -14.94 3.36
N ILE A 39 -28.61 -14.97 2.93
CA ILE A 39 -28.99 -14.71 1.54
C ILE A 39 -28.61 -13.28 1.16
N ILE A 40 -29.02 -12.30 1.98
CA ILE A 40 -28.72 -10.88 1.78
C ILE A 40 -27.21 -10.64 1.71
N GLY A 41 -26.41 -11.22 2.62
CA GLY A 41 -24.95 -11.06 2.62
C GLY A 41 -24.30 -11.57 1.33
N ASN A 42 -24.68 -12.75 0.84
CA ASN A 42 -24.13 -13.28 -0.41
C ASN A 42 -24.62 -12.49 -1.63
N LEU A 43 -25.87 -12.01 -1.61
CA LEU A 43 -26.42 -11.17 -2.66
C LEU A 43 -25.68 -9.83 -2.74
N LYS A 44 -25.37 -9.18 -1.60
CA LYS A 44 -24.53 -7.98 -1.54
C LYS A 44 -23.17 -8.19 -2.18
N MET A 45 -22.51 -9.31 -1.87
CA MET A 45 -21.22 -9.66 -2.46
C MET A 45 -21.31 -9.85 -3.98
N ALA A 46 -22.35 -10.53 -4.47
CA ALA A 46 -22.58 -10.71 -5.90
C ALA A 46 -22.82 -9.37 -6.62
N MET A 47 -23.47 -8.42 -5.95
CA MET A 47 -23.80 -7.10 -6.50
C MET A 47 -22.67 -6.07 -6.36
N MET A 48 -21.59 -6.38 -5.64
CA MET A 48 -20.51 -5.42 -5.33
C MET A 48 -19.87 -4.81 -6.59
N PHE A 49 -19.87 -5.54 -7.71
CA PHE A 49 -19.26 -5.11 -8.96
C PHE A 49 -20.24 -4.49 -9.98
N LEU A 50 -21.53 -4.43 -9.65
CA LEU A 50 -22.55 -3.82 -10.52
C LEU A 50 -22.67 -2.31 -10.24
N ASP A 51 -22.99 -1.51 -11.27
CA ASP A 51 -23.39 -0.12 -11.12
C ASP A 51 -24.75 0.02 -10.41
N LEU A 52 -25.06 1.20 -9.83
CA LEU A 52 -26.27 1.39 -9.04
C LEU A 52 -27.57 1.07 -9.80
N PRO A 53 -27.78 1.56 -11.05
CA PRO A 53 -28.93 1.15 -11.85
C PRO A 53 -29.05 -0.37 -12.04
N SER A 54 -27.94 -1.05 -12.36
CA SER A 54 -27.91 -2.51 -12.54
C SER A 54 -28.25 -3.26 -11.24
N ARG A 55 -27.82 -2.75 -10.08
CA ARG A 55 -28.16 -3.30 -8.77
C ARG A 55 -29.66 -3.21 -8.50
N ASP A 56 -30.25 -2.04 -8.71
CA ASP A 56 -31.69 -1.84 -8.49
C ASP A 56 -32.53 -2.68 -9.47
N ALA A 57 -32.12 -2.76 -10.74
CA ALA A 57 -32.76 -3.61 -11.73
C ALA A 57 -32.74 -5.10 -11.31
N LEU A 58 -31.59 -5.60 -10.85
CA LEU A 58 -31.46 -6.97 -10.37
C LEU A 58 -32.34 -7.23 -9.15
N LYS A 59 -32.36 -6.32 -8.17
CA LYS A 59 -33.25 -6.44 -6.99
C LYS A 59 -34.72 -6.54 -7.39
N GLN A 60 -35.18 -5.72 -8.34
CA GLN A 60 -36.55 -5.76 -8.85
C GLN A 60 -36.84 -7.08 -9.60
N SER A 61 -35.90 -7.57 -10.41
CA SER A 61 -36.04 -8.86 -11.08
C SER A 61 -36.12 -10.02 -10.08
N ILE A 62 -35.29 -10.03 -9.04
CA ILE A 62 -35.37 -11.04 -7.97
C ILE A 62 -36.71 -10.94 -7.24
N LEU A 63 -37.14 -9.73 -6.89
CA LEU A 63 -38.40 -9.51 -6.18
C LEU A 63 -39.62 -10.01 -6.97
N GLY A 64 -39.63 -9.81 -8.29
CA GLY A 64 -40.71 -10.27 -9.17
C GLY A 64 -40.73 -11.79 -9.40
N ASN A 65 -39.59 -12.46 -9.21
CA ASN A 65 -39.42 -13.91 -9.41
C ASN A 65 -39.33 -14.70 -8.09
N LEU A 66 -39.50 -14.03 -6.95
CA LEU A 66 -39.35 -14.67 -5.64
C LEU A 66 -40.51 -15.65 -5.39
N ALA A 67 -40.19 -16.93 -5.13
CA ALA A 67 -41.21 -17.93 -4.84
C ALA A 67 -42.04 -17.52 -3.58
N PRO A 68 -43.35 -17.84 -3.52
CA PRO A 68 -44.20 -17.46 -2.38
C PRO A 68 -43.69 -17.97 -1.02
N THR A 69 -42.99 -19.11 -1.01
CA THR A 69 -42.36 -19.70 0.18
C THR A 69 -41.13 -18.95 0.68
N ASN A 70 -40.56 -18.06 -0.15
CA ASN A 70 -39.32 -17.32 0.13
C ASN A 70 -39.59 -15.85 0.53
N GLN A 71 -40.84 -15.48 0.81
CA GLN A 71 -41.23 -14.11 1.18
C GLN A 71 -40.90 -13.78 2.64
N ASP A 72 -39.65 -14.04 3.05
CA ASP A 72 -39.16 -13.58 4.34
C ASP A 72 -39.21 -12.04 4.41
N PRO A 73 -39.79 -11.44 5.47
CA PRO A 73 -39.95 -9.99 5.57
C PRO A 73 -38.63 -9.21 5.48
N GLU A 74 -37.53 -9.77 6.01
CA GLU A 74 -36.21 -9.12 6.02
C GLU A 74 -35.63 -9.10 4.60
N LEU A 75 -35.75 -10.21 3.86
CA LEU A 75 -35.32 -10.30 2.47
C LEU A 75 -36.15 -9.39 1.55
N VAL A 76 -37.47 -9.37 1.72
CA VAL A 76 -38.36 -8.50 0.92
C VAL A 76 -38.10 -7.03 1.20
N ALA A 77 -37.88 -6.65 2.47
CA ALA A 77 -37.51 -5.29 2.84
C ALA A 77 -36.17 -4.87 2.19
N TYR A 78 -35.18 -5.78 2.19
CA TYR A 78 -33.90 -5.56 1.55
C TYR A 78 -34.03 -5.32 0.04
N LEU A 79 -34.78 -6.18 -0.67
CA LEU A 79 -34.96 -6.09 -2.12
C LEU A 79 -35.75 -4.84 -2.55
N LYS A 80 -36.65 -4.34 -1.71
CA LYS A 80 -37.41 -3.10 -1.98
C LYS A 80 -36.61 -1.83 -1.71
N ARG A 81 -35.54 -1.90 -0.93
CA ARG A 81 -34.76 -0.71 -0.54
C ARG A 81 -33.89 -0.23 -1.70
N PRO A 82 -34.00 1.04 -2.12
CA PRO A 82 -33.14 1.62 -3.14
C PRO A 82 -31.66 1.49 -2.76
N THR A 83 -30.82 1.11 -3.71
CA THR A 83 -29.39 0.89 -3.42
C THR A 83 -28.67 2.18 -3.01
N ALA A 84 -29.15 3.34 -3.45
CA ALA A 84 -28.64 4.64 -3.01
C ALA A 84 -28.81 4.86 -1.49
N GLU A 85 -29.95 4.45 -0.91
CA GLU A 85 -30.22 4.56 0.52
C GLU A 85 -29.43 3.54 1.34
N GLU A 86 -29.16 2.36 0.78
CA GLU A 86 -28.33 1.33 1.40
C GLU A 86 -26.89 1.85 1.59
N LEU A 87 -26.29 2.39 0.53
CA LEU A 87 -24.95 2.98 0.59
C LEU A 87 -24.89 4.16 1.56
N ALA A 88 -25.93 4.98 1.62
CA ALA A 88 -25.99 6.07 2.60
C ALA A 88 -26.00 5.57 4.06
N SER A 89 -26.58 4.40 4.32
CA SER A 89 -26.62 3.79 5.67
C SER A 89 -25.42 2.90 6.01
N GLU A 90 -24.66 2.45 5.01
CA GLU A 90 -23.46 1.61 5.21
C GLU A 90 -22.17 2.42 5.38
N ILE A 91 -22.22 3.74 5.11
CA ILE A 91 -21.13 4.63 5.50
C ILE A 91 -21.05 4.60 7.04
N PRO A 92 -19.94 4.12 7.64
CA PRO A 92 -19.77 4.14 9.08
C PRO A 92 -20.00 5.56 9.58
N LEU A 93 -20.73 5.68 10.68
CA LEU A 93 -21.22 6.93 11.29
C LEU A 93 -20.11 7.84 11.85
N HIS A 94 -19.01 8.03 11.14
CA HIS A 94 -17.90 8.92 11.50
C HIS A 94 -17.79 10.16 10.61
N THR A 95 -18.67 10.39 9.65
CA THR A 95 -18.55 11.54 8.74
C THR A 95 -19.87 12.17 8.27
N ALA A 96 -20.93 12.16 9.07
CA ALA A 96 -22.13 12.94 8.77
C ALA A 96 -22.26 14.12 9.75
N LEU A 97 -21.60 15.24 9.43
CA LEU A 97 -21.96 16.56 9.96
C LEU A 97 -23.31 16.93 9.32
N THR A 98 -24.38 16.92 10.12
CA THR A 98 -25.70 17.41 9.74
C THR A 98 -25.69 18.94 9.67
N LYS A 99 -26.27 19.50 8.60
CA LYS A 99 -26.42 20.94 8.31
C LYS A 99 -27.35 21.70 9.28
N GLU A 100 -27.45 21.29 10.54
CA GLU A 100 -28.39 21.87 11.53
C GLU A 100 -27.69 22.58 12.69
N GLU A 101 -26.35 22.64 12.74
CA GLU A 101 -25.58 23.30 13.82
C GLU A 101 -24.89 24.62 13.41
N GLU A 102 -25.35 25.31 12.36
CA GLU A 102 -24.77 26.62 11.99
C GLU A 102 -25.35 27.83 12.75
N ASP A 103 -26.44 27.68 13.53
CA ASP A 103 -27.12 28.84 14.15
C ASP A 103 -27.01 28.96 15.69
N GLU A 104 -26.24 28.12 16.40
CA GLU A 104 -26.24 28.13 17.88
C GLU A 104 -24.86 28.27 18.56
N VAL A 105 -23.93 29.05 17.98
CA VAL A 105 -22.69 29.46 18.70
C VAL A 105 -22.79 30.90 19.21
N LYS A 106 -23.65 31.11 20.20
CA LYS A 106 -23.46 32.13 21.25
C LYS A 106 -23.85 31.54 22.60
N ASN A 107 -22.82 31.25 23.40
CA ASN A 107 -22.84 30.95 24.82
C ASN A 107 -23.34 29.55 25.22
N HIS A 108 -22.42 28.60 25.44
CA HIS A 108 -22.26 28.04 26.79
C HIS A 108 -20.98 27.21 26.96
N ASP A 109 -20.39 27.43 28.12
CA ASP A 109 -19.30 26.70 28.75
C ASP A 109 -19.91 25.70 29.74
N VAL A 110 -19.90 24.40 29.43
CA VAL A 110 -19.99 23.22 30.33
C VAL A 110 -19.62 22.03 29.42
N GLY A 111 -18.64 21.15 29.64
CA GLY A 111 -18.20 20.50 30.86
C GLY A 111 -18.48 18.99 30.74
N GLY A 112 -17.49 18.22 30.26
CA GLY A 112 -17.33 16.80 30.56
C GLY A 112 -17.80 15.76 29.53
N ALA A 113 -16.86 15.26 28.71
CA ALA A 113 -16.77 13.84 28.35
C ALA A 113 -15.34 13.52 27.86
N SER A 114 -14.80 12.42 28.35
CA SER A 114 -13.47 11.84 28.12
C SER A 114 -12.91 12.00 26.69
N GLY A 115 -11.93 12.90 26.54
CA GLY A 115 -11.20 13.12 25.30
C GLY A 115 -10.19 12.00 25.03
N MET A 116 -10.46 11.21 23.99
CA MET A 116 -9.37 10.66 23.16
C MET A 116 -8.48 11.83 22.73
N PRO A 117 -7.14 11.68 22.66
CA PRO A 117 -6.24 12.75 22.25
C PRO A 117 -6.71 13.29 20.91
N GLY A 118 -7.27 14.51 20.93
CA GLY A 118 -8.04 15.05 19.83
C GLY A 118 -7.24 14.93 18.55
N HIS A 119 -7.77 14.20 17.57
CA HIS A 119 -7.16 14.18 16.26
C HIS A 119 -7.34 15.58 15.67
N HIS A 120 -6.30 16.41 15.73
CA HIS A 120 -6.28 17.75 15.11
C HIS A 120 -6.14 17.61 13.59
N PHE A 121 -7.00 16.78 12.96
CA PHE A 121 -6.97 16.52 11.52
C PHE A 121 -7.18 17.80 10.74
N GLU A 122 -8.07 18.67 11.22
CA GLU A 122 -8.35 19.96 10.60
C GLU A 122 -7.11 20.86 10.62
N GLU A 123 -6.38 20.92 11.73
CA GLU A 123 -5.15 21.72 11.80
C GLU A 123 -4.04 21.15 10.92
N LYS A 124 -3.89 19.83 10.85
CA LYS A 124 -2.95 19.16 9.95
C LYS A 124 -3.30 19.42 8.49
N LEU A 125 -4.58 19.36 8.15
CA LEU A 125 -5.07 19.67 6.80
C LEU A 125 -4.77 21.13 6.46
N GLN A 126 -5.07 22.07 7.36
CA GLN A 126 -4.73 23.48 7.19
C GLN A 126 -3.22 23.72 7.07
N ALA A 127 -2.38 22.98 7.80
CA ALA A 127 -0.93 23.04 7.65
C ALA A 127 -0.50 22.61 6.24
N ALA A 128 -1.07 21.53 5.70
CA ALA A 128 -0.84 21.13 4.31
C ALA A 128 -1.30 22.21 3.31
N TRP A 129 -2.46 22.83 3.52
CA TRP A 129 -2.95 23.95 2.70
C TRP A 129 -2.01 25.16 2.71
N ARG A 130 -1.37 25.45 3.84
CA ARG A 130 -0.39 26.55 3.93
C ARG A 130 0.84 26.31 3.06
N MET A 131 1.24 25.06 2.88
CA MET A 131 2.41 24.68 2.06
C MET A 131 2.16 24.84 0.55
N LEU A 132 0.91 24.89 0.11
CA LEU A 132 0.58 25.04 -1.32
C LEU A 132 1.04 26.40 -1.87
N THR A 133 1.59 26.37 -3.08
CA THR A 133 1.97 27.59 -3.82
C THR A 133 0.72 28.41 -4.18
N PRO A 134 0.83 29.74 -4.32
CA PRO A 134 -0.31 30.59 -4.69
C PRO A 134 -0.94 30.17 -6.02
N GLU A 135 -0.14 29.67 -6.98
CA GLU A 135 -0.61 29.13 -8.26
C GLU A 135 -1.59 27.97 -8.08
N ILE A 136 -1.30 27.05 -7.16
CA ILE A 136 -2.17 25.90 -6.85
C ILE A 136 -3.41 26.37 -6.09
N LYS A 137 -3.28 27.34 -5.18
CA LYS A 137 -4.43 27.91 -4.46
C LYS A 137 -5.43 28.57 -5.42
N THR A 138 -4.95 29.37 -6.37
CA THR A 138 -5.80 29.97 -7.40
C THR A 138 -6.45 28.93 -8.31
N ARG A 139 -5.76 27.81 -8.59
CA ARG A 139 -6.34 26.67 -9.32
C ARG A 139 -7.51 26.04 -8.53
N PHE A 140 -7.34 25.86 -7.22
CA PHE A 140 -8.39 25.32 -6.34
C PHE A 140 -9.60 26.26 -6.17
N GLU A 141 -9.39 27.57 -6.19
CA GLU A 141 -10.49 28.56 -6.15
C GLU A 141 -11.35 28.51 -7.43
N ARG A 142 -10.78 28.11 -8.57
CA ARG A 142 -11.51 27.96 -9.83
C ARG A 142 -12.23 26.62 -9.93
N GLU A 143 -11.64 25.57 -9.37
CA GLU A 143 -12.12 24.18 -9.51
C GLU A 143 -12.33 23.53 -8.13
N SER A 144 -13.55 23.64 -7.60
CA SER A 144 -13.95 23.07 -6.29
C SER A 144 -13.62 21.58 -6.14
N LEU A 145 -13.71 20.81 -7.23
CA LEU A 145 -13.46 19.37 -7.23
C LEU A 145 -12.01 19.01 -6.91
N GLU A 146 -11.04 19.85 -7.29
CA GLU A 146 -9.64 19.55 -7.02
C GLU A 146 -9.28 19.79 -5.55
N ALA A 147 -9.86 20.83 -4.95
CA ALA A 147 -9.73 21.08 -3.51
C ALA A 147 -10.30 19.92 -2.68
N GLU A 148 -11.48 19.41 -3.05
CA GLU A 148 -12.09 18.24 -2.41
C GLU A 148 -11.25 16.98 -2.56
N ARG A 149 -10.67 16.74 -3.75
CA ARG A 149 -9.77 15.60 -3.98
C ARG A 149 -8.50 15.70 -3.14
N PHE A 150 -7.88 16.89 -3.08
CA PHE A 150 -6.72 17.13 -2.23
C PHE A 150 -7.05 16.82 -0.77
N ASN A 151 -8.16 17.35 -0.27
CA ASN A 151 -8.62 17.10 1.11
C ASN A 151 -8.84 15.61 1.37
N SER A 152 -9.51 14.91 0.45
CA SER A 152 -9.73 13.47 0.56
C SER A 152 -8.42 12.69 0.63
N ILE A 153 -7.46 12.98 -0.25
CA ILE A 153 -6.15 12.33 -0.28
C ILE A 153 -5.39 12.53 1.04
N ILE A 154 -5.35 13.76 1.56
CA ILE A 154 -4.67 14.07 2.82
C ILE A 154 -5.40 13.47 4.02
N LEU A 155 -6.74 13.50 4.05
CA LEU A 155 -7.52 12.91 5.12
C LEU A 155 -7.36 11.38 5.19
N THR A 156 -7.30 10.67 4.06
CA THR A 156 -7.05 9.22 4.09
C THR A 156 -5.63 8.89 4.55
N TYR A 157 -4.65 9.73 4.22
CA TYR A 157 -3.29 9.63 4.75
C TYR A 157 -3.29 9.80 6.27
N LEU A 158 -3.92 10.86 6.76
CA LEU A 158 -3.98 11.16 8.19
C LEU A 158 -4.74 10.10 9.01
N LYS A 159 -5.70 9.41 8.38
CA LYS A 159 -6.43 8.27 8.97
C LYS A 159 -5.65 6.95 8.89
N ASP A 160 -4.42 6.96 8.38
CA ASP A 160 -3.57 5.77 8.20
C ASP A 160 -4.22 4.69 7.28
N ILE A 161 -5.14 5.11 6.41
CA ILE A 161 -5.77 4.25 5.39
C ILE A 161 -4.84 4.13 4.18
N ARG A 162 -4.07 5.20 3.93
CA ARG A 162 -3.17 5.35 2.80
C ARG A 162 -1.77 5.61 3.32
N ASP A 163 -0.78 4.93 2.77
CA ASP A 163 0.62 5.15 3.15
C ASP A 163 1.22 6.43 2.51
N ARG A 164 2.45 6.76 2.89
CA ARG A 164 3.16 7.96 2.41
C ARG A 164 3.35 7.92 0.89
N LEU A 165 3.51 6.72 0.33
CA LEU A 165 3.82 6.54 -1.08
C LEU A 165 2.58 6.63 -1.96
N GLU A 166 1.50 5.92 -1.65
CA GLU A 166 0.24 6.01 -2.38
C GLU A 166 -0.26 7.46 -2.33
N THR A 167 -0.06 8.15 -1.21
CA THR A 167 -0.35 9.60 -1.09
C THR A 167 0.53 10.40 -2.04
N THR A 168 1.83 10.10 -2.10
CA THR A 168 2.76 10.74 -3.05
C THR A 168 2.33 10.51 -4.50
N GLN A 169 2.02 9.27 -4.87
CA GLN A 169 1.61 8.90 -6.22
C GLN A 169 0.32 9.62 -6.63
N ARG A 170 -0.67 9.70 -5.75
CA ARG A 170 -1.92 10.42 -6.01
C ARG A 170 -1.71 11.91 -6.16
N LEU A 171 -0.83 12.51 -5.35
CA LEU A 171 -0.52 13.93 -5.46
C LEU A 171 0.30 14.24 -6.74
N VAL A 172 1.22 13.37 -7.15
CA VAL A 172 2.07 13.56 -8.34
C VAL A 172 1.37 13.18 -9.65
N ALA A 173 0.46 12.20 -9.64
CA ALA A 173 -0.21 11.71 -10.84
C ALA A 173 -0.99 12.81 -11.56
N LYS A 174 -1.13 12.68 -12.88
CA LYS A 174 -1.86 13.64 -13.73
C LYS A 174 -3.32 13.75 -13.32
N THR A 175 -3.91 14.94 -13.47
CA THR A 175 -5.32 15.21 -13.17
C THR A 175 -6.28 14.30 -13.92
N GLU A 176 -5.95 13.94 -15.17
CA GLU A 176 -6.70 13.01 -16.01
C GLU A 176 -6.83 11.60 -15.41
N LEU A 177 -5.84 11.16 -14.62
CA LEU A 177 -5.82 9.86 -13.94
C LEU A 177 -6.37 9.96 -12.50
N GLY A 178 -7.01 11.08 -12.16
CA GLY A 178 -7.50 11.33 -10.80
C GLY A 178 -6.40 11.67 -9.79
N GLY A 179 -5.23 12.13 -10.26
CA GLY A 179 -4.19 12.72 -9.41
C GLY A 179 -4.27 14.24 -9.31
N MET A 180 -3.26 14.88 -8.70
CA MET A 180 -3.21 16.34 -8.49
C MET A 180 -2.17 17.08 -9.34
N ASN A 181 -1.30 16.35 -10.03
CA ASN A 181 -0.20 16.87 -10.86
C ASN A 181 0.73 17.83 -10.09
N PHE A 182 1.01 17.52 -8.82
CA PHE A 182 1.92 18.30 -7.99
C PHE A 182 3.38 17.96 -8.26
N PRO A 183 4.28 18.95 -8.20
CA PRO A 183 5.71 18.68 -8.28
C PRO A 183 6.16 17.87 -7.05
N ARG A 184 7.02 16.87 -7.28
CA ARG A 184 7.45 15.94 -6.24
C ARG A 184 8.05 16.63 -5.01
N ASP A 185 8.83 17.69 -5.23
CA ASP A 185 9.45 18.49 -4.15
C ASP A 185 8.43 19.15 -3.23
N LEU A 186 7.26 19.52 -3.74
CA LEU A 186 6.18 20.09 -2.93
C LEU A 186 5.48 19.00 -2.12
N VAL A 187 5.25 17.84 -2.74
CA VAL A 187 4.62 16.69 -2.10
C VAL A 187 5.45 16.20 -0.91
N ASP A 188 6.76 16.09 -1.08
CA ASP A 188 7.65 15.68 0.01
C ASP A 188 7.62 16.67 1.19
N LYS A 189 7.53 17.98 0.92
CA LYS A 189 7.38 19.02 1.96
C LYS A 189 6.03 18.95 2.68
N ILE A 190 4.95 18.66 1.94
CA ILE A 190 3.62 18.49 2.56
C ILE A 190 3.65 17.29 3.50
N LEU A 191 4.16 16.16 3.02
CA LEU A 191 4.22 14.92 3.80
C LEU A 191 5.15 15.07 5.02
N SER A 192 6.31 15.72 4.89
CA SER A 192 7.19 15.95 6.04
C SER A 192 6.51 16.76 7.15
N VAL A 193 5.70 17.76 6.80
CA VAL A 193 4.93 18.56 7.78
C VAL A 193 3.84 17.72 8.45
N LEU A 194 3.23 16.78 7.72
CA LEU A 194 2.20 15.89 8.27
C LEU A 194 2.80 14.83 9.20
N ASP A 195 4.02 14.36 8.89
CA ASP A 195 4.76 13.34 9.65
C ASP A 195 5.34 13.92 10.95
N GLU A 196 5.83 15.15 10.95
CA GLU A 196 6.47 15.80 12.11
C GLU A 196 5.49 16.36 13.16
N TRP A 197 4.20 16.02 13.10
CA TRP A 197 3.17 16.59 13.97
C TRP A 197 3.10 15.90 15.36
N PRO A 198 2.98 16.66 16.48
CA PRO A 198 2.75 18.11 16.56
C PRO A 198 3.99 18.94 16.22
N PRO A 199 3.82 20.10 15.55
CA PRO A 199 4.93 20.90 15.09
C PRO A 199 5.64 21.40 16.35
N LYS A 200 6.92 21.04 16.50
CA LYS A 200 7.78 21.67 17.49
C LYS A 200 7.67 23.18 17.24
N LYS A 201 7.16 23.95 18.21
CA LYS A 201 6.92 25.41 18.10
C LYS A 201 8.04 26.12 17.32
N ILE A 202 7.87 26.30 16.01
CA ILE A 202 8.72 27.17 15.19
C ILE A 202 8.13 28.57 15.27
N LEU A 203 8.19 29.18 16.46
CA LEU A 203 7.91 30.60 16.66
C LEU A 203 9.01 31.17 17.56
N SER A 204 10.14 31.56 16.95
CA SER A 204 11.09 32.52 17.54
C SER A 204 12.17 33.04 16.57
N SER A 205 11.89 33.20 15.27
CA SER A 205 12.86 33.87 14.37
C SER A 205 12.31 35.06 13.59
N ALA A 206 11.08 35.51 13.90
CA ALA A 206 10.50 36.71 13.33
C ALA A 206 10.02 37.63 14.47
N LEU A 207 10.95 38.23 15.22
CA LEU A 207 10.85 39.53 15.92
C LEU A 207 12.09 39.78 16.79
N ALA A 208 12.78 40.89 16.52
CA ALA A 208 13.74 41.65 17.35
C ALA A 208 15.27 41.41 17.24
N VAL A 209 15.91 42.38 16.58
CA VAL A 209 17.31 42.87 16.62
C VAL A 209 17.31 44.16 17.51
N PRO A 210 18.40 44.83 18.00
CA PRO A 210 19.82 44.53 18.30
C PRO A 210 20.31 44.91 19.75
N THR A 211 21.62 44.67 19.99
CA THR A 211 22.58 45.39 20.89
C THR A 211 22.44 45.36 22.43
N SER A 212 23.39 44.72 23.13
CA SER A 212 24.53 45.38 23.81
C SER A 212 25.33 44.45 24.73
N ALA A 213 26.66 44.56 24.62
CA ALA A 213 27.75 44.26 25.54
C ALA A 213 27.51 43.36 26.79
N VAL A 214 28.35 42.32 26.95
CA VAL A 214 29.16 42.07 28.16
C VAL A 214 30.30 41.10 27.82
N SER A 215 31.48 41.43 28.35
CA SER A 215 32.81 40.85 28.16
C SER A 215 33.02 39.52 28.88
N VAL A 216 33.60 38.49 28.23
CA VAL A 216 34.38 37.44 28.92
C VAL A 216 35.58 36.96 28.09
N LYS A 217 36.67 36.75 28.83
CA LYS A 217 38.08 36.47 28.53
C LYS A 217 38.44 35.31 27.60
N LYS A 218 39.26 35.67 26.59
CA LYS A 218 40.56 35.10 26.15
C LYS A 218 41.08 33.80 26.82
N VAL A 219 41.13 32.71 26.05
CA VAL A 219 42.18 31.64 26.03
C VAL A 219 42.20 31.12 24.59
N GLY A 220 43.20 31.40 23.75
CA GLY A 220 44.43 30.61 23.62
C GLY A 220 44.65 30.28 22.14
N SER A 221 45.31 31.18 21.42
CA SER A 221 45.66 31.06 19.99
C SER A 221 46.95 30.26 19.81
N VAL A 222 46.96 29.28 18.91
CA VAL A 222 48.20 28.68 18.36
C VAL A 222 48.35 29.11 16.91
N ASN A 223 49.53 29.66 16.62
CA ASN A 223 50.01 30.15 15.34
C ASN A 223 50.29 29.01 14.35
N ILE A 224 50.01 29.24 13.06
CA ILE A 224 50.75 28.59 11.98
C ILE A 224 51.37 29.69 11.12
N THR A 225 52.70 29.71 11.15
CA THR A 225 53.56 30.67 10.45
C THR A 225 53.83 30.21 9.02
N ARG A 226 53.86 31.22 8.13
CA ARG A 226 54.36 31.26 6.75
C ARG A 226 55.65 30.46 6.49
N ILE A 227 55.74 29.90 5.28
CA ILE A 227 57.01 29.76 4.53
C ILE A 227 56.80 30.30 3.10
N ASN A 228 57.73 31.17 2.71
CA ASN A 228 57.94 31.87 1.43
C ASN A 228 58.18 30.90 0.25
N GLU A 229 57.65 31.11 -0.95
CA GLU A 229 58.09 32.06 -2.01
C GLU A 229 59.47 31.73 -2.61
N LEU A 230 59.49 31.15 -3.83
CA LEU A 230 60.58 31.23 -4.79
C LEU A 230 60.01 31.25 -6.23
N LYS A 231 60.40 32.27 -6.99
CA LYS A 231 60.15 32.52 -8.42
C LYS A 231 61.28 31.94 -9.29
N GLY A 232 60.99 31.73 -10.57
CA GLY A 232 61.92 31.59 -11.70
C GLY A 232 61.22 30.85 -12.86
N GLU A 233 60.62 31.50 -13.85
CA GLU A 233 61.17 32.29 -14.98
C GLU A 233 61.43 31.45 -16.25
N ASN A 234 60.69 31.82 -17.31
CA ASN A 234 60.87 31.68 -18.77
C ASN A 234 61.44 30.40 -19.39
N ASP A 235 60.67 29.78 -20.31
CA ASP A 235 60.94 29.82 -21.76
C ASP A 235 60.05 28.81 -22.52
N TYR A 236 59.27 29.30 -23.48
CA TYR A 236 58.64 28.50 -24.54
C TYR A 236 58.78 29.24 -25.87
N PRO A 237 59.30 28.57 -26.90
CA PRO A 237 58.61 28.59 -28.21
C PRO A 237 58.73 27.21 -28.92
N PRO A 238 58.25 27.05 -30.17
CA PRO A 238 56.84 27.04 -30.56
C PRO A 238 56.43 25.74 -31.29
N LYS A 239 55.14 25.66 -31.65
CA LYS A 239 54.44 24.66 -32.47
C LYS A 239 55.22 24.17 -33.71
N VAL A 240 55.23 22.85 -33.97
CA VAL A 240 55.28 22.26 -35.33
C VAL A 240 54.56 20.89 -35.40
N SER A 241 53.57 20.83 -36.29
CA SER A 241 52.95 19.75 -37.09
C SER A 241 52.67 18.33 -36.57
N GLU A 242 51.43 17.89 -36.85
CA GLU A 242 50.98 16.51 -37.00
C GLU A 242 51.88 15.66 -37.91
N PRO A 243 51.93 14.33 -37.69
CA PRO A 243 51.19 13.48 -38.63
C PRO A 243 50.43 12.32 -37.96
N SER A 244 49.19 12.14 -38.43
CA SER A 244 48.63 10.88 -38.95
C SER A 244 49.20 9.56 -38.42
N GLY A 245 48.34 8.79 -37.75
CA GLY A 245 48.26 7.36 -38.02
C GLY A 245 48.24 6.41 -36.82
N ARG A 246 47.11 5.69 -36.71
CA ARG A 246 46.91 4.36 -36.10
C ARG A 246 46.62 4.29 -34.60
N ASN A 247 45.32 4.28 -34.31
CA ASN A 247 44.58 3.24 -33.60
C ASN A 247 45.42 2.18 -32.86
N ASN A 248 45.36 2.20 -31.54
CA ASN A 248 44.77 1.08 -30.81
C ASN A 248 44.36 1.48 -29.38
N THR A 249 43.18 0.98 -29.03
CA THR A 249 42.34 1.32 -27.90
C THR A 249 42.93 0.88 -26.55
N ARG A 250 42.94 1.83 -25.62
CA ARG A 250 42.87 1.59 -24.18
C ARG A 250 41.51 0.98 -23.84
N SER A 251 41.47 0.03 -22.91
CA SER A 251 40.40 -0.08 -21.93
C SER A 251 40.94 -0.61 -20.60
N ARG A 252 41.02 0.28 -19.60
CA ARG A 252 41.04 -0.09 -18.18
C ARG A 252 39.66 -0.68 -17.84
N PRO A 253 39.56 -1.81 -17.13
CA PRO A 253 38.29 -2.18 -16.52
C PRO A 253 38.08 -1.35 -15.24
N ALA A 254 36.91 -0.72 -15.15
CA ALA A 254 36.38 -0.17 -13.91
C ALA A 254 35.84 -1.34 -13.04
N PRO A 255 35.97 -1.29 -11.71
CA PRO A 255 35.34 -2.27 -10.84
C PRO A 255 33.87 -1.89 -10.69
N THR A 256 32.99 -2.59 -11.40
CA THR A 256 31.56 -2.60 -11.07
C THR A 256 31.36 -3.58 -9.92
N ALA A 257 30.90 -3.06 -8.77
CA ALA A 257 30.39 -3.88 -7.68
C ALA A 257 29.16 -4.64 -8.20
N ARG A 258 29.32 -5.93 -8.47
CA ARG A 258 28.21 -6.83 -8.78
C ARG A 258 27.42 -7.08 -7.50
N ALA A 259 26.12 -6.78 -7.52
CA ALA A 259 25.19 -7.27 -6.52
C ALA A 259 25.30 -8.81 -6.46
N GLY A 260 25.49 -9.34 -5.24
CA GLY A 260 25.64 -10.76 -4.99
C GLY A 260 24.40 -11.52 -5.46
N LYS A 261 24.59 -12.45 -6.40
CA LYS A 261 23.54 -13.38 -6.81
C LYS A 261 23.34 -14.42 -5.70
N PHE A 262 22.14 -15.01 -5.64
CA PHE A 262 21.81 -16.07 -4.68
C PHE A 262 22.66 -17.36 -4.86
N THR A 263 23.51 -17.42 -5.88
CA THR A 263 24.38 -18.58 -6.19
C THR A 263 25.74 -18.57 -5.49
N ASP A 264 26.09 -17.55 -4.71
CA ASP A 264 27.37 -17.51 -3.96
C ASP A 264 27.22 -18.11 -2.53
N ILE A 265 26.45 -19.19 -2.42
CA ILE A 265 26.47 -20.06 -1.23
C ILE A 265 27.43 -21.20 -1.55
N ALA A 266 28.51 -21.33 -0.77
CA ALA A 266 29.44 -22.44 -0.91
C ALA A 266 28.68 -23.77 -0.78
N TYR A 267 28.59 -24.51 -1.89
CA TYR A 267 27.99 -25.83 -1.95
C TYR A 267 28.87 -26.84 -1.20
N PRO A 268 28.34 -27.63 -0.25
CA PRO A 268 28.96 -28.91 0.06
C PRO A 268 28.82 -29.78 -1.20
N ALA A 269 29.95 -30.21 -1.75
CA ALA A 269 30.03 -31.03 -2.95
C ALA A 269 29.47 -32.44 -2.69
N ASN A 270 28.14 -32.61 -2.70
CA ASN A 270 27.50 -33.90 -2.97
C ASN A 270 25.97 -33.77 -2.95
N THR A 271 25.36 -33.70 -4.13
CA THR A 271 24.18 -34.49 -4.56
C THR A 271 23.89 -34.15 -6.01
N GLY A 272 23.89 -35.18 -6.86
CA GLY A 272 23.61 -35.03 -8.28
C GLY A 272 22.14 -34.77 -8.53
N ASP A 273 21.75 -33.51 -8.52
CA ASP A 273 20.55 -33.06 -9.22
C ASP A 273 20.86 -31.77 -9.99
N GLN A 274 20.59 -31.80 -11.28
CA GLN A 274 20.97 -30.78 -12.24
C GLN A 274 20.00 -29.59 -12.11
N SER A 275 20.25 -28.69 -11.16
CA SER A 275 19.59 -27.38 -11.17
C SER A 275 20.05 -26.63 -12.42
N THR A 276 19.21 -26.59 -13.45
CA THR A 276 19.45 -25.81 -14.64
C THR A 276 19.48 -24.33 -14.23
N HIS A 277 20.68 -23.75 -14.20
CA HIS A 277 20.87 -22.33 -13.93
C HIS A 277 20.30 -21.51 -15.08
N HIS A 278 18.99 -21.28 -15.06
CA HIS A 278 18.34 -20.32 -15.94
C HIS A 278 18.76 -18.91 -15.48
N LEU A 279 19.27 -18.09 -16.40
CA LEU A 279 19.48 -16.67 -16.11
C LEU A 279 18.12 -16.00 -16.01
N THR A 280 17.55 -15.99 -14.82
CA THR A 280 16.35 -15.23 -14.49
C THR A 280 16.73 -13.80 -14.16
N GLY A 281 15.85 -12.86 -14.52
CA GLY A 281 16.01 -11.46 -14.12
C GLY A 281 15.86 -11.29 -12.60
N PRO A 282 16.38 -10.19 -12.01
CA PRO A 282 16.29 -9.92 -10.57
C PRO A 282 14.87 -9.98 -10.00
N ILE A 283 13.87 -9.59 -10.80
CA ILE A 283 12.44 -9.62 -10.44
C ILE A 283 11.86 -11.04 -10.62
N GLU A 284 12.26 -11.75 -11.67
CA GLU A 284 11.73 -13.07 -12.00
C GLU A 284 12.13 -14.12 -10.96
N GLU A 285 13.28 -13.95 -10.30
CA GLU A 285 13.72 -14.80 -9.19
C GLU A 285 12.62 -14.95 -8.12
N PHE A 286 11.89 -13.88 -7.77
CA PHE A 286 10.83 -13.93 -6.77
C PHE A 286 9.65 -14.80 -7.21
N SER A 287 9.35 -14.84 -8.50
CA SER A 287 8.26 -15.66 -9.04
C SER A 287 8.57 -17.15 -9.10
N MET A 288 9.85 -17.51 -9.02
CA MET A 288 10.29 -18.90 -9.07
C MET A 288 10.52 -19.53 -7.70
N LEU A 289 10.33 -18.77 -6.61
CA LEU A 289 10.54 -19.28 -5.26
C LEU A 289 9.61 -20.47 -4.95
N THR A 290 10.23 -21.57 -4.53
CA THR A 290 9.58 -22.83 -4.16
C THR A 290 9.73 -23.14 -2.67
N VAL A 291 9.01 -24.15 -2.19
CA VAL A 291 9.18 -24.68 -0.83
C VAL A 291 10.57 -25.26 -0.62
N GLU A 292 11.19 -25.82 -1.66
CA GLU A 292 12.56 -26.34 -1.58
C GLU A 292 13.57 -25.23 -1.37
N ASP A 293 13.40 -24.10 -2.06
CA ASP A 293 14.26 -22.92 -1.86
C ASP A 293 14.12 -22.35 -0.45
N PHE A 294 12.89 -22.40 0.10
CA PHE A 294 12.63 -22.04 1.49
C PHE A 294 13.37 -22.95 2.47
N ARG A 295 13.24 -24.28 2.29
CA ARG A 295 13.87 -25.31 3.14
C ARG A 295 15.38 -25.41 3.00
N ARG A 296 15.95 -24.90 1.91
CA ARG A 296 17.40 -24.81 1.71
C ARG A 296 18.05 -23.75 2.61
N ALA A 297 17.28 -22.81 3.14
CA ALA A 297 17.80 -21.86 4.12
C ALA A 297 18.06 -22.58 5.46
N PRO A 298 19.18 -22.31 6.15
CA PRO A 298 19.47 -22.93 7.44
C PRO A 298 18.41 -22.64 8.50
N GLN A 299 17.83 -21.44 8.44
CA GLN A 299 16.76 -20.96 9.30
C GLN A 299 15.72 -20.22 8.44
N HIS A 300 14.45 -20.32 8.82
CA HIS A 300 13.35 -19.67 8.10
C HIS A 300 13.50 -18.15 8.11
N GLU A 301 13.98 -17.58 9.23
CA GLU A 301 14.24 -16.16 9.40
C GLU A 301 15.32 -15.65 8.45
N ASP A 302 16.32 -16.47 8.14
CA ASP A 302 17.37 -16.14 7.18
C ASP A 302 16.83 -16.04 5.76
N PHE A 303 15.87 -16.89 5.39
CA PHE A 303 15.17 -16.77 4.12
C PHE A 303 14.40 -15.44 4.06
N VAL A 304 13.57 -15.17 5.07
CA VAL A 304 12.77 -13.94 5.16
C VAL A 304 13.66 -12.70 5.04
N ARG A 305 14.76 -12.66 5.80
CA ARG A 305 15.75 -11.57 5.76
C ARG A 305 16.34 -11.38 4.37
N LYS A 306 16.80 -12.45 3.71
CA LYS A 306 17.39 -12.37 2.37
C LYS A 306 16.40 -11.86 1.32
N VAL A 307 15.14 -12.30 1.39
CA VAL A 307 14.09 -11.83 0.47
C VAL A 307 13.83 -10.32 0.67
N LEU A 308 13.76 -9.87 1.93
CA LEU A 308 13.58 -8.46 2.26
C LEU A 308 14.78 -7.61 1.87
N ASP A 309 16.01 -8.08 2.10
CA ASP A 309 17.22 -7.38 1.71
C ASP A 309 17.28 -7.17 0.18
N LYS A 310 16.90 -8.19 -0.60
CA LYS A 310 16.79 -8.06 -2.07
C LYS A 310 15.71 -7.07 -2.48
N LEU A 311 14.53 -7.12 -1.86
CA LEU A 311 13.46 -6.14 -2.12
C LEU A 311 13.91 -4.71 -1.83
N ASN A 312 14.63 -4.51 -0.73
CA ASN A 312 15.17 -3.20 -0.35
C ASN A 312 16.26 -2.72 -1.31
N LEU A 313 17.11 -3.63 -1.82
CA LEU A 313 18.07 -3.30 -2.88
C LEU A 313 17.37 -2.85 -4.16
N LEU A 314 16.35 -3.58 -4.61
CA LEU A 314 15.55 -3.17 -5.77
C LEU A 314 14.85 -1.83 -5.51
N ALA A 315 14.32 -1.62 -4.31
CA ALA A 315 13.68 -0.36 -3.93
C ALA A 315 14.64 0.83 -3.93
N ALA A 316 15.91 0.60 -3.58
CA ALA A 316 16.95 1.64 -3.59
C ALA A 316 17.33 2.07 -5.01
N GLU A 317 17.24 1.16 -5.99
CA GLU A 317 17.46 1.48 -7.41
C GLU A 317 16.22 2.13 -8.05
N ASP A 318 15.06 1.47 -7.94
CA ASP A 318 13.78 1.95 -8.44
C ASP A 318 12.63 1.28 -7.69
N TYR A 319 11.80 2.10 -7.04
CA TYR A 319 10.64 1.61 -6.30
C TYR A 319 9.66 0.78 -7.17
N ASN A 320 9.54 1.07 -8.47
CA ASN A 320 8.70 0.26 -9.36
C ASN A 320 9.22 -1.17 -9.45
N GLN A 321 10.53 -1.39 -9.31
CA GLN A 321 11.10 -2.73 -9.25
C GLN A 321 10.76 -3.44 -7.94
N LYS A 322 10.68 -2.73 -6.79
CA LYS A 322 10.13 -3.30 -5.53
C LYS A 322 8.71 -3.81 -5.76
N MET A 323 7.85 -2.99 -6.37
CA MET A 323 6.45 -3.39 -6.64
C MET A 323 6.37 -4.59 -7.59
N ALA A 324 7.12 -4.55 -8.70
CA ALA A 324 7.17 -5.66 -9.65
C ALA A 324 7.70 -6.95 -9.00
N ALA A 325 8.65 -6.86 -8.06
CA ALA A 325 9.16 -7.99 -7.29
C ALA A 325 8.15 -8.53 -6.27
N ILE A 326 7.36 -7.67 -5.61
CA ILE A 326 6.24 -8.11 -4.76
C ILE A 326 5.16 -8.82 -5.61
N ASP A 327 4.82 -8.27 -6.78
CA ASP A 327 3.89 -8.91 -7.72
C ASP A 327 4.44 -10.24 -8.27
N ALA A 328 5.76 -10.33 -8.47
CA ALA A 328 6.43 -11.58 -8.83
C ALA A 328 6.36 -12.59 -7.67
N TRP A 329 6.62 -12.17 -6.43
CA TRP A 329 6.49 -12.99 -5.22
C TRP A 329 5.07 -13.55 -5.07
N HIS A 330 4.02 -12.74 -5.27
CA HIS A 330 2.64 -13.20 -5.22
C HIS A 330 2.29 -14.26 -6.28
N ARG A 331 3.07 -14.34 -7.36
CA ARG A 331 2.92 -15.36 -8.41
C ARG A 331 3.70 -16.65 -8.11
N SER A 332 4.57 -16.64 -7.10
CA SER A 332 5.40 -17.78 -6.72
C SER A 332 4.59 -19.00 -6.28
N ALA A 333 5.16 -20.18 -6.49
CA ALA A 333 4.56 -21.43 -6.02
C ALA A 333 4.45 -21.46 -4.49
N LEU A 334 5.47 -20.92 -3.80
CA LEU A 334 5.49 -20.80 -2.35
C LEU A 334 4.35 -19.95 -1.80
N TYR A 335 4.13 -18.76 -2.36
CA TYR A 335 3.04 -17.87 -1.93
C TYR A 335 1.66 -18.46 -2.22
N LYS A 336 1.48 -19.08 -3.39
CA LYS A 336 0.22 -19.76 -3.73
C LYS A 336 -0.11 -20.88 -2.76
N LEU A 337 0.87 -21.67 -2.35
CA LEU A 337 0.69 -22.72 -1.35
C LEU A 337 0.28 -22.13 0.01
N TYR A 338 0.92 -21.04 0.43
CA TYR A 338 0.54 -20.32 1.65
C TYR A 338 -0.93 -19.86 1.64
N ILE A 339 -1.39 -19.24 0.54
CA ILE A 339 -2.79 -18.80 0.41
C ILE A 339 -3.76 -19.99 0.39
N ASP A 340 -3.43 -21.06 -0.33
CA ASP A 340 -4.24 -22.26 -0.43
C ASP A 340 -4.46 -22.93 0.94
N ILE A 341 -3.38 -23.04 1.74
CA ILE A 341 -3.46 -23.55 3.12
C ILE A 341 -4.39 -22.68 3.97
N GLY A 342 -4.24 -21.36 3.91
CA GLY A 342 -5.12 -20.45 4.63
C GLY A 342 -6.59 -20.61 4.23
N GLN A 343 -6.88 -20.65 2.93
CA GLN A 343 -8.25 -20.83 2.43
C GLN A 343 -8.86 -22.16 2.85
N LYS A 344 -8.09 -23.25 2.80
CA LYS A 344 -8.56 -24.59 3.20
C LYS A 344 -8.80 -24.67 4.71
N SER A 345 -7.94 -24.07 5.54
CA SER A 345 -8.16 -24.05 6.99
C SER A 345 -9.45 -23.28 7.33
N LEU A 346 -9.66 -22.10 6.73
CA LEU A 346 -10.88 -21.31 6.91
C LEU A 346 -12.12 -22.05 6.40
N GLY A 347 -12.03 -22.69 5.24
CA GLY A 347 -13.16 -23.44 4.65
C GLY A 347 -13.58 -24.64 5.50
N GLN A 348 -12.65 -25.22 6.27
CA GLN A 348 -12.92 -26.32 7.21
C GLN A 348 -13.27 -25.82 8.62
N GLY A 349 -13.14 -24.53 8.90
CA GLY A 349 -13.34 -23.96 10.23
C GLY A 349 -12.25 -24.37 11.24
N LEU A 350 -11.06 -24.75 10.77
CA LEU A 350 -9.93 -25.14 11.60
C LEU A 350 -8.92 -24.00 11.71
N ASN A 351 -8.21 -23.95 12.84
CA ASN A 351 -6.99 -23.14 12.93
C ASN A 351 -5.95 -23.70 11.94
N VAL A 352 -5.09 -22.83 11.40
CA VAL A 352 -4.02 -23.21 10.47
C VAL A 352 -3.10 -24.27 11.09
N ALA A 353 -2.73 -24.15 12.37
CA ALA A 353 -1.91 -25.14 13.06
C ALA A 353 -2.56 -26.54 13.05
N ASP A 354 -3.85 -26.62 13.38
CA ASP A 354 -4.61 -27.88 13.38
C ASP A 354 -4.77 -28.44 11.95
N TYR A 355 -4.98 -27.56 10.98
CA TYR A 355 -5.06 -27.93 9.58
C TYR A 355 -3.73 -28.52 9.07
N LEU A 356 -2.60 -27.90 9.43
CA LEU A 356 -1.26 -28.35 9.04
C LEU A 356 -0.87 -29.67 9.72
N HIS A 357 -1.23 -29.89 10.98
CA HIS A 357 -1.02 -31.18 11.65
C HIS A 357 -1.76 -32.35 10.98
N ASN A 358 -2.92 -32.08 10.40
CA ASN A 358 -3.73 -33.10 9.70
C ASN A 358 -3.43 -33.18 8.20
N SER A 359 -2.54 -32.33 7.69
CA SER A 359 -2.17 -32.25 6.27
C SER A 359 -1.02 -33.20 5.93
N PRO A 360 -0.90 -33.63 4.65
CA PRO A 360 0.18 -34.50 4.22
C PRO A 360 1.56 -33.83 4.41
N ALA A 361 2.60 -34.65 4.58
CA ALA A 361 3.99 -34.22 4.80
C ALA A 361 4.59 -33.36 3.67
N SER A 362 3.93 -33.28 2.52
CA SER A 362 4.28 -32.40 1.40
C SER A 362 3.75 -30.96 1.54
N SER A 363 3.04 -30.65 2.63
CA SER A 363 2.61 -29.29 2.99
C SER A 363 3.73 -28.48 3.66
N LEU A 364 3.47 -27.19 3.88
CA LEU A 364 4.28 -26.36 4.76
C LEU A 364 4.17 -26.84 6.21
N THR A 365 5.24 -26.72 6.99
CA THR A 365 5.17 -26.85 8.45
C THR A 365 4.55 -25.59 9.07
N GLU A 366 4.17 -25.67 10.34
CA GLU A 366 3.65 -24.53 11.09
C GLU A 366 4.67 -23.36 11.12
N GLU A 367 5.94 -23.65 11.42
CA GLU A 367 7.02 -22.67 11.44
C GLU A 367 7.22 -22.01 10.06
N GLU A 368 7.18 -22.81 8.99
CA GLU A 368 7.30 -22.31 7.62
C GLU A 368 6.15 -21.37 7.26
N PHE A 369 4.92 -21.71 7.64
CA PHE A 369 3.75 -20.88 7.42
C PHE A 369 3.84 -19.54 8.15
N TYR A 370 4.28 -19.54 9.41
CA TYR A 370 4.42 -18.30 10.19
C TYR A 370 5.54 -17.41 9.65
N ALA A 371 6.66 -17.97 9.22
CA ALA A 371 7.74 -17.18 8.62
C ALA A 371 7.31 -16.53 7.29
N ILE A 372 6.53 -17.23 6.46
CA ILE A 372 5.94 -16.64 5.25
C ILE A 372 4.90 -15.57 5.60
N THR A 373 4.12 -15.77 6.67
CA THR A 373 3.19 -14.76 7.18
C THR A 373 3.93 -13.48 7.59
N GLU A 374 5.01 -13.61 8.35
CA GLU A 374 5.85 -12.49 8.76
C GLU A 374 6.46 -11.75 7.55
N LEU A 375 6.97 -12.50 6.58
CA LEU A 375 7.48 -11.94 5.33
C LEU A 375 6.41 -11.10 4.62
N ASN A 376 5.19 -11.63 4.46
CA ASN A 376 4.09 -10.94 3.82
C ASN A 376 3.64 -9.69 4.58
N GLN A 377 3.67 -9.72 5.92
CA GLN A 377 3.40 -8.53 6.73
C GLN A 377 4.43 -7.43 6.48
N LYS A 378 5.72 -7.78 6.40
CA LYS A 378 6.80 -6.83 6.13
C LYS A 378 6.81 -6.30 4.70
N MET A 379 6.21 -7.00 3.74
CA MET A 379 6.07 -6.51 2.35
C MET A 379 4.90 -5.53 2.16
N ARG A 380 3.96 -5.43 3.11
CA ARG A 380 2.83 -4.49 3.04
C ARG A 380 3.21 -3.02 3.31
N PHE A 381 4.42 -2.79 3.83
CA PHE A 381 4.96 -1.48 4.20
C PHE A 381 6.30 -1.22 3.45
#